data_AF-A0A6A6DDD2-F1
#
_entry.id   AF-A0A6A6DDD2-F1
#
_cell.length_a   1.000
_cell.length_b   1.000
_cell.length_c   1.000
_cell.angle_alpha   90.00
_cell.angle_beta   90.00
_cell.angle_gamma   90.00
#
_symmetry.space_group_name_H-M   'P 1'
#
loop_
_entity.id
_entity.type
_entity.pdbx_description
1 polymer ?
#
loop_
_entity_poly.entity_id
_entity_poly.type
_entity_poly.pdbx_seq_one_letter_code
_entity_poly.pdbx_strand_id
1 'polypeptide(L)'
;MSSNRVALIKGGASGMGYAAAQSLSHPASSLGPNATFHQANITSHSDLNSVFNTIYSQHNSLDFVFDNAGIAEHANFFEEQDKSAVITDSCGGLYLSYYSPMYTATKHAVISLMRSIAPYYYLNAGIRLNAICPGTVRTNLLSQNVWDNFPEQYFKPIGKIAGRVARLVNREDEKERDKGFCGEGVKDVMGAMDIEVLENVQGVVE
;
A
#
# COMPACT_ATOMS: atom_id res chain seq x y z
N MET A 1 -7.80 3.13 -45.12
CA MET A 1 -7.85 4.57 -44.80
C MET A 1 -7.26 4.73 -43.40
N SER A 2 -6.12 5.41 -43.25
CA SER A 2 -5.59 5.72 -41.92
C SER A 2 -6.59 6.67 -41.25
N SER A 3 -7.26 6.25 -40.17
CA SER A 3 -8.17 7.13 -39.44
C SER A 3 -7.34 8.19 -38.72
N ASN A 4 -7.73 9.45 -38.90
CA ASN A 4 -7.10 10.56 -38.19
C ASN A 4 -7.53 10.44 -36.72
N ARG A 5 -6.61 10.06 -35.82
CA ARG A 5 -6.89 9.87 -34.39
C ARG A 5 -6.37 11.05 -33.58
N VAL A 6 -7.15 11.47 -32.60
CA VAL A 6 -6.89 12.58 -31.69
C VAL A 6 -6.60 12.03 -30.30
N ALA A 7 -5.46 12.43 -29.74
CA ALA A 7 -4.94 11.95 -28.46
C ALA A 7 -4.77 13.11 -27.49
N LEU A 8 -5.25 12.96 -26.25
CA LEU A 8 -4.87 13.83 -25.14
C LEU A 8 -3.87 13.10 -24.24
N ILE A 9 -2.68 13.67 -24.05
CA ILE A 9 -1.64 13.13 -23.18
C ILE A 9 -1.40 14.08 -22.01
N LYS A 10 -1.79 13.68 -20.80
CA LYS A 10 -1.50 14.46 -19.59
C LYS A 10 -0.03 14.28 -19.19
N GLY A 11 0.60 15.37 -18.74
CA GLY A 11 2.03 15.37 -18.43
C GLY A 11 2.92 15.21 -19.66
N GLY A 12 2.43 15.59 -20.85
CA GLY A 12 3.16 15.47 -22.12
C GLY A 12 4.35 16.43 -22.30
N ALA A 13 4.62 17.32 -21.33
CA ALA A 13 5.70 18.31 -21.42
C ALA A 13 7.10 17.73 -21.19
N SER A 14 7.23 16.58 -20.51
CA SER A 14 8.53 15.92 -20.25
C SER A 14 8.36 14.43 -19.91
N GLY A 15 9.47 13.71 -19.73
CA GLY A 15 9.49 12.34 -19.21
C GLY A 15 8.68 11.34 -20.06
N MET A 16 7.97 10.44 -19.38
CA MET A 16 7.21 9.36 -20.02
C MET A 16 6.07 9.88 -20.92
N GLY A 17 5.39 10.95 -20.53
CA GLY A 17 4.31 11.54 -21.31
C GLY A 17 4.81 12.12 -22.64
N TYR A 18 5.95 12.81 -22.61
CA TYR A 18 6.59 13.33 -23.82
C TYR A 18 7.07 12.20 -24.75
N ALA A 19 7.70 11.16 -24.20
CA ALA A 19 8.15 9.99 -24.98
C ALA A 19 6.98 9.23 -25.64
N ALA A 20 5.84 9.11 -24.94
CA ALA A 20 4.63 8.53 -25.50
C ALA A 20 4.07 9.40 -26.64
N ALA A 21 4.06 10.72 -26.47
CA ALA A 21 3.61 11.67 -27.49
C ALA A 21 4.46 11.60 -28.76
N GLN A 22 5.80 11.50 -28.61
CA GLN A 22 6.71 11.30 -29.74
C GLN A 22 6.38 10.01 -30.49
N SER A 23 6.30 8.88 -29.77
CA SER A 23 6.02 7.56 -30.34
C SER A 23 4.68 7.48 -31.09
N LEU A 24 3.67 8.24 -30.63
CA LEU A 24 2.35 8.30 -31.26
C LEU A 24 2.32 9.22 -32.50
N SER A 25 3.20 10.21 -32.58
CA SER A 25 3.22 11.20 -33.66
C SER A 25 3.94 10.73 -34.93
N HIS A 26 4.96 9.88 -34.80
CA HIS A 26 5.64 9.05 -35.82
C HIS A 26 6.81 8.33 -35.12
N PRO A 27 7.53 7.37 -35.74
CA PRO A 27 8.83 6.91 -35.23
C PRO A 27 9.90 8.01 -35.41
N ALA A 28 9.69 9.18 -34.81
CA ALA A 28 10.51 10.38 -34.95
C ALA A 28 10.99 10.89 -33.58
N SER A 29 12.19 11.48 -33.57
CA SER A 29 12.85 12.07 -32.41
C SER A 29 12.22 13.39 -31.91
N SER A 30 11.12 13.83 -32.51
CA SER A 30 10.42 15.09 -32.19
C SER A 30 8.92 14.97 -32.45
N LEU A 31 8.13 15.83 -31.80
CA LEU A 31 6.68 15.87 -32.00
C LEU A 31 6.34 16.42 -33.39
N GLY A 32 5.39 15.78 -34.05
CA GLY A 32 4.89 16.21 -35.36
C GLY A 32 4.18 17.57 -35.35
N PRO A 33 3.93 18.19 -36.51
CA PRO A 33 3.36 19.53 -36.64
C PRO A 33 1.93 19.66 -36.11
N ASN A 34 1.25 18.55 -35.85
CA ASN A 34 -0.11 18.51 -35.31
C ASN A 34 -0.14 18.42 -33.77
N ALA A 35 1.01 18.40 -33.10
CA ALA A 35 1.07 18.39 -31.65
C ALA A 35 0.86 19.80 -31.08
N THR A 36 -0.10 19.95 -30.18
CA THR A 36 -0.37 21.19 -29.45
C THR A 36 -0.15 20.99 -27.95
N PHE A 37 0.28 22.05 -27.27
CA PHE A 37 0.47 22.05 -25.82
C PHE A 37 -0.57 22.93 -25.14
N HIS A 38 -1.18 22.38 -24.09
CA HIS A 38 -2.14 23.07 -23.25
C HIS A 38 -1.68 22.97 -21.81
N GLN A 39 -1.30 24.09 -21.20
CA GLN A 39 -0.98 24.15 -19.79
C GLN A 39 -2.27 24.03 -18.96
N ALA A 40 -2.28 23.12 -17.98
CA ALA A 40 -3.44 22.89 -17.12
C ALA A 40 -2.99 22.34 -15.76
N ASN A 41 -3.64 22.76 -14.69
CA ASN A 41 -3.52 22.11 -13.40
C ASN A 41 -4.44 20.87 -13.35
N ILE A 42 -3.85 19.68 -13.24
CA ILE A 42 -4.61 18.42 -13.25
C ILE A 42 -5.45 18.19 -11.99
N THR A 43 -5.22 18.95 -10.91
CA THR A 43 -6.09 18.95 -9.72
C THR A 43 -7.28 19.91 -9.84
N SER A 44 -7.32 20.73 -10.89
CA SER A 44 -8.38 21.72 -11.14
C SER A 44 -9.41 21.18 -12.13
N HIS A 45 -10.66 21.02 -11.67
CA HIS A 45 -11.74 20.57 -12.54
C HIS A 45 -12.04 21.57 -13.68
N SER A 46 -11.94 22.87 -13.42
CA SER A 46 -12.15 23.90 -14.43
C SER A 46 -11.08 23.87 -15.53
N ASP A 47 -9.82 23.62 -15.16
CA ASP A 47 -8.72 23.53 -16.13
C ASP A 47 -8.90 22.31 -17.04
N LEU A 48 -9.24 21.17 -16.45
CA LEU A 48 -9.53 19.94 -17.20
C LEU A 48 -10.67 20.20 -18.20
N ASN A 49 -11.80 20.73 -17.75
CA ASN A 49 -12.93 21.04 -18.64
C ASN A 49 -12.54 21.99 -19.77
N SER A 50 -11.73 23.01 -19.48
CA SER A 50 -11.23 23.93 -20.50
C SER A 50 -10.39 23.23 -21.58
N VAL A 51 -9.49 22.32 -21.17
CA VAL A 51 -8.67 21.54 -22.11
C VAL A 51 -9.53 20.61 -22.97
N PHE A 52 -10.47 19.88 -22.36
CA PHE A 52 -11.38 19.00 -23.10
C PHE A 52 -12.23 19.79 -24.12
N ASN A 53 -12.81 20.92 -23.70
CA ASN A 53 -13.59 21.77 -24.60
C ASN A 53 -12.75 22.33 -25.75
N THR A 54 -11.51 22.72 -25.48
CA THR A 54 -10.58 23.21 -26.51
C THR A 54 -10.32 22.13 -27.56
N ILE A 55 -9.95 20.91 -27.14
CA ILE A 55 -9.66 19.80 -28.05
C ILE A 55 -10.91 19.43 -28.86
N TYR A 56 -12.06 19.34 -28.21
CA TYR A 56 -13.31 19.01 -28.88
C TYR A 56 -13.71 20.08 -29.89
N SER A 57 -13.52 21.37 -29.58
CA SER A 57 -13.79 22.46 -30.53
C SER A 57 -12.86 22.47 -31.75
N GLN A 58 -11.61 22.03 -31.59
CA GLN A 58 -10.59 22.04 -32.65
C GLN A 58 -10.69 20.82 -33.56
N HIS A 59 -11.00 19.65 -33.01
CA HIS A 59 -10.92 18.38 -33.73
C HIS A 59 -12.27 17.69 -33.89
N ASN A 60 -13.31 18.13 -33.19
CA ASN A 60 -14.65 17.52 -33.16
C ASN A 60 -14.64 16.04 -32.71
N SER A 61 -13.51 15.55 -32.18
CA SER A 61 -13.33 14.20 -31.67
C SER A 61 -12.20 14.14 -30.64
N LEU A 62 -12.26 13.14 -29.78
CA LEU A 62 -11.19 12.72 -28.89
C LEU A 62 -11.24 11.19 -28.79
N ASP A 63 -10.24 10.52 -29.35
CA ASP A 63 -10.26 9.06 -29.50
C ASP A 63 -9.70 8.34 -28.27
N PHE A 64 -8.72 8.94 -27.59
CA PHE A 64 -8.17 8.39 -26.35
C PHE A 64 -7.52 9.45 -25.47
N VAL A 65 -7.44 9.13 -24.18
CA VAL A 65 -6.74 9.92 -23.16
C VAL A 65 -5.66 9.04 -22.53
N PHE A 66 -4.42 9.54 -22.48
CA PHE A 66 -3.35 8.94 -21.71
C PHE A 66 -3.11 9.76 -20.44
N ASP A 67 -3.63 9.27 -19.32
CA ASP A 67 -3.55 9.91 -18.01
C ASP A 67 -2.23 9.58 -17.30
N ASN A 68 -1.16 10.28 -17.67
CA ASN A 68 0.20 10.02 -17.19
C ASN A 68 0.69 11.04 -16.14
N ALA A 69 -0.02 12.16 -15.93
CA ALA A 69 0.42 13.18 -14.98
C ALA A 69 0.44 12.62 -13.54
N GLY A 70 1.62 12.55 -12.94
CA GLY A 70 1.81 12.20 -11.54
C GLY A 70 2.09 13.43 -10.68
N ILE A 71 1.51 13.46 -9.48
CA ILE A 71 1.90 14.38 -8.42
C ILE A 71 2.52 13.50 -7.32
N ALA A 72 3.75 13.83 -6.92
CA ALA A 72 4.33 13.25 -5.72
C ALA A 72 3.85 14.09 -4.52
N GLU A 73 3.37 13.44 -3.47
CA GLU A 73 3.03 14.13 -2.23
C GLU A 73 4.30 14.68 -1.56
N HIS A 74 4.29 15.96 -1.19
CA HIS A 74 5.39 16.64 -0.51
C HIS A 74 5.31 16.50 1.01
N ALA A 75 5.12 15.28 1.49
CA ALA A 75 5.29 15.00 2.90
C ALA A 75 6.72 14.54 3.17
N ASN A 76 7.30 15.01 4.28
CA ASN A 76 8.58 14.50 4.72
C ASN A 76 8.36 13.12 5.39
N PHE A 77 8.27 12.07 4.58
CA PHE A 77 8.16 10.67 5.03
C PHE A 77 9.36 10.19 5.87
N PHE A 78 10.40 11.02 5.98
CA PHE A 78 11.60 10.77 6.78
C PHE A 78 11.62 11.60 8.06
N GLU A 79 10.59 12.42 8.33
CA GLU A 79 10.49 13.16 9.58
C GLU A 79 10.16 12.19 10.72
N GLU A 80 10.94 12.24 11.81
CA GLU A 80 10.69 11.42 12.99
C GLU A 80 9.34 11.81 13.61
N GLN A 81 8.51 10.80 13.82
CA GLN A 81 7.18 10.95 14.39
C GLN A 81 7.10 10.22 15.75
N ASP A 82 6.90 10.94 16.84
CA ASP A 82 6.90 10.31 18.18
C ASP A 82 5.65 9.45 18.44
N LYS A 83 4.55 9.70 17.73
CA LYS A 83 3.28 9.03 18.02
C LYS A 83 3.21 7.67 17.32
N SER A 84 2.73 6.67 18.06
CA SER A 84 2.55 5.31 17.57
C SER A 84 1.23 4.74 18.07
N ALA A 85 0.57 3.98 17.21
CA ALA A 85 -0.57 3.16 17.56
C ALA A 85 -0.33 1.73 17.04
N VAL A 86 -0.60 0.75 17.93
CA VAL A 86 -0.40 -0.68 17.65
C VAL A 86 -1.74 -1.37 17.72
N ILE A 87 -2.15 -2.00 16.63
CA ILE A 87 -3.40 -2.73 16.50
C ILE A 87 -3.15 -4.21 16.83
N THR A 88 -3.97 -4.77 17.71
CA THR A 88 -3.96 -6.21 17.99
C THR A 88 -4.73 -6.96 16.91
N ASP A 89 -4.02 -7.67 16.04
CA ASP A 89 -4.62 -8.51 15.01
C ASP A 89 -4.47 -10.02 15.35
N SER A 90 -4.05 -10.87 14.41
CA SER A 90 -3.85 -12.31 14.60
C SER A 90 -3.06 -12.90 13.44
N CYS A 91 -2.38 -14.03 13.63
CA CYS A 91 -1.89 -14.81 12.49
C CYS A 91 -3.01 -15.19 11.50
N GLY A 92 -4.27 -15.26 11.96
CA GLY A 92 -5.45 -15.45 11.10
C GLY A 92 -5.79 -14.26 10.18
N GLY A 93 -5.12 -13.12 10.33
CA GLY A 93 -5.18 -11.99 9.39
C GLY A 93 -4.15 -12.05 8.26
N LEU A 94 -3.26 -13.06 8.32
CA LEU A 94 -2.19 -13.34 7.35
C LEU A 94 -2.34 -14.70 6.69
N TYR A 95 -2.73 -15.68 7.49
CA TYR A 95 -2.89 -17.08 7.10
C TYR A 95 -4.34 -17.48 7.23
N LEU A 96 -4.76 -18.41 6.38
CA LEU A 96 -6.12 -18.94 6.40
C LEU A 96 -6.28 -19.92 7.56
N SER A 97 -7.35 -19.78 8.34
CA SER A 97 -7.80 -20.81 9.27
C SER A 97 -9.15 -21.37 8.80
N TYR A 98 -9.13 -22.62 8.33
CA TYR A 98 -10.33 -23.34 7.90
C TYR A 98 -11.31 -23.59 9.06
N TYR A 99 -10.80 -23.65 10.30
CA TYR A 99 -11.60 -23.86 11.51
C TYR A 99 -12.34 -22.61 11.97
N SER A 100 -12.00 -21.43 11.46
CA SER A 100 -12.61 -20.16 11.88
C SER A 100 -12.65 -19.17 10.71
N PRO A 101 -13.47 -19.44 9.67
CA PRO A 101 -13.50 -18.63 8.45
C PRO A 101 -13.97 -17.20 8.68
N MET A 102 -14.97 -16.99 9.55
CA MET A 102 -15.44 -15.64 9.90
C MET A 102 -14.38 -14.83 10.65
N TYR A 103 -13.70 -15.45 11.62
CA TYR A 103 -12.61 -14.81 12.35
C TYR A 103 -11.46 -14.45 11.38
N THR A 104 -11.07 -15.38 10.52
CA THR A 104 -10.06 -15.17 9.47
C THR A 104 -10.42 -13.99 8.57
N ALA A 105 -11.67 -13.94 8.07
CA ALA A 105 -12.15 -12.84 7.23
C ALA A 105 -12.06 -11.49 7.97
N THR A 106 -12.48 -11.43 9.23
CA THR A 106 -12.41 -10.19 10.02
C THR A 106 -10.98 -9.75 10.28
N LYS A 107 -10.05 -10.68 10.53
CA LYS A 107 -8.65 -10.35 10.80
C LYS A 107 -7.92 -9.87 9.52
N HIS A 108 -8.23 -10.45 8.37
CA HIS A 108 -7.76 -9.91 7.09
C HIS A 108 -8.30 -8.50 6.83
N ALA A 109 -9.56 -8.23 7.19
CA ALA A 109 -10.15 -6.90 7.07
C ALA A 109 -9.45 -5.88 7.98
N VAL A 110 -9.04 -6.26 9.20
CA VAL A 110 -8.28 -5.40 10.13
C VAL A 110 -6.93 -5.01 9.54
N ILE A 111 -6.18 -5.96 8.97
CA ILE A 111 -4.89 -5.65 8.32
C ILE A 111 -5.07 -4.72 7.13
N SER A 112 -6.06 -4.98 6.28
CA SER A 112 -6.36 -4.14 5.12
C SER A 112 -6.78 -2.72 5.55
N LEU A 113 -7.62 -2.62 6.57
CA LEU A 113 -8.03 -1.34 7.15
C LEU A 113 -6.83 -0.58 7.70
N MET A 114 -5.98 -1.22 8.50
CA MET A 114 -4.78 -0.59 9.06
C MET A 114 -3.89 -0.02 7.94
N ARG A 115 -3.59 -0.83 6.92
CA ARG A 115 -2.74 -0.41 5.79
C ARG A 115 -3.34 0.74 4.98
N SER A 116 -4.65 0.74 4.78
CA SER A 116 -5.32 1.80 4.01
C SER A 116 -5.38 3.14 4.75
N ILE A 117 -5.49 3.14 6.09
CA ILE A 117 -5.53 4.39 6.89
C ILE A 117 -4.14 4.86 7.35
N ALA A 118 -3.13 3.99 7.35
CA ALA A 118 -1.78 4.30 7.82
C ALA A 118 -1.15 5.54 7.16
N PRO A 119 -1.17 5.69 5.82
CA PRO A 119 -0.64 6.90 5.18
C PRO A 119 -1.35 8.16 5.65
N TYR A 120 -2.69 8.14 5.75
CA TYR A 120 -3.46 9.31 6.16
C TYR A 120 -3.07 9.80 7.57
N TYR A 121 -2.98 8.89 8.54
CA TYR A 121 -2.62 9.23 9.92
C TYR A 121 -1.15 9.62 10.07
N TYR A 122 -0.27 9.02 9.28
CA TYR A 122 1.12 9.43 9.26
C TYR A 122 1.24 10.86 8.76
N LEU A 123 0.64 11.17 7.60
CA LEU A 123 0.73 12.47 6.93
C LEU A 123 0.08 13.60 7.71
N ASN A 124 -1.09 13.35 8.32
CA ASN A 124 -1.90 14.42 8.91
C ASN A 124 -1.73 14.54 10.43
N ALA A 125 -1.29 13.49 11.11
CA ALA A 125 -1.22 13.46 12.57
C ALA A 125 0.15 13.06 13.12
N GLY A 126 1.08 12.66 12.25
CA GLY A 126 2.37 12.13 12.67
C GLY A 126 2.22 10.84 13.47
N ILE A 127 1.24 9.99 13.14
CA ILE A 127 0.99 8.74 13.86
C ILE A 127 1.44 7.57 12.98
N ARG A 128 2.37 6.78 13.50
CA ARG A 128 2.68 5.47 12.92
C ARG A 128 1.63 4.46 13.34
N LEU A 129 1.10 3.73 12.37
CA LEU A 129 0.18 2.63 12.62
C LEU A 129 0.88 1.31 12.33
N ASN A 130 0.92 0.43 13.33
CA ASN A 130 1.47 -0.92 13.21
C ASN A 130 0.41 -1.93 13.64
N ALA A 131 0.60 -3.18 13.26
CA ALA A 131 -0.20 -4.29 13.78
C ALA A 131 0.71 -5.39 14.32
N ILE A 132 0.30 -5.99 15.44
CA ILE A 132 0.86 -7.26 15.90
C ILE A 132 -0.07 -8.39 15.47
N CYS A 133 0.50 -9.51 15.02
CA CYS A 133 -0.26 -10.68 14.59
C CYS A 133 0.09 -11.90 15.45
N PRO A 134 -0.42 -12.00 16.69
CA PRO A 134 -0.10 -13.13 17.55
C PRO A 134 -0.57 -14.46 16.95
N GLY A 135 0.27 -15.48 17.11
CA GLY A 135 -0.12 -16.88 16.99
C GLY A 135 -0.88 -17.36 18.24
N THR A 136 -0.62 -18.59 18.68
CA THR A 136 -1.31 -19.16 19.84
C THR A 136 -0.76 -18.57 21.15
N VAL A 137 -1.60 -17.85 21.88
CA VAL A 137 -1.27 -17.26 23.19
C VAL A 137 -2.37 -17.63 24.19
N ARG A 138 -1.98 -18.21 25.33
CA ARG A 138 -2.94 -18.53 26.41
C ARG A 138 -3.53 -17.25 26.97
N THR A 139 -4.81 -17.03 26.71
CA THR A 139 -5.60 -15.89 27.14
C THR A 139 -7.04 -16.34 27.39
N ASN A 140 -7.88 -15.46 27.94
CA ASN A 140 -9.29 -15.73 28.14
C ASN A 140 -10.12 -15.70 26.83
N LEU A 141 -9.48 -15.72 25.66
CA LEU A 141 -10.15 -15.73 24.36
C LEU A 141 -10.91 -17.05 24.10
N LEU A 142 -10.35 -18.18 24.55
CA LEU A 142 -10.99 -19.50 24.52
C LEU A 142 -11.03 -20.08 25.93
N SER A 143 -11.90 -21.07 26.15
CA SER A 143 -11.95 -21.80 27.42
C SER A 143 -10.69 -22.65 27.63
N GLN A 144 -10.33 -22.90 28.88
CA GLN A 144 -9.12 -23.66 29.22
C GLN A 144 -9.10 -25.04 28.55
N ASN A 145 -10.24 -25.73 28.57
CA ASN A 145 -10.41 -27.04 27.94
C ASN A 145 -10.16 -27.00 26.42
N VAL A 146 -10.47 -25.88 25.76
CA VAL A 146 -10.18 -25.72 24.33
C VAL A 146 -8.68 -25.50 24.12
N TRP A 147 -8.04 -24.69 24.97
CA TRP A 147 -6.59 -24.48 24.91
C TRP A 147 -5.77 -25.75 25.13
N ASP A 148 -6.25 -26.65 25.97
CA ASP A 148 -5.53 -27.90 26.27
C ASP A 148 -5.52 -28.88 25.09
N ASN A 149 -6.32 -28.65 24.03
CA ASN A 149 -6.23 -29.40 22.77
C ASN A 149 -5.12 -28.90 21.83
N PHE A 150 -4.51 -27.75 22.11
CA PHE A 150 -3.42 -27.22 21.29
C PHE A 150 -2.06 -27.77 21.78
N PRO A 151 -1.18 -28.22 20.89
CA PRO A 151 0.16 -28.65 21.27
C PRO A 151 0.94 -27.55 21.99
N GLU A 152 1.58 -27.89 23.11
CA GLU A 152 2.26 -26.93 23.99
C GLU A 152 3.33 -26.11 23.25
N GLN A 153 4.03 -26.75 22.31
CA GLN A 153 5.07 -26.17 21.46
C GLN A 153 4.61 -24.96 20.63
N TYR A 154 3.30 -24.81 20.37
CA TYR A 154 2.78 -23.68 19.61
C TYR A 154 2.49 -22.44 20.46
N PHE A 155 2.48 -22.58 21.79
CA PHE A 155 2.19 -21.44 22.65
C PHE A 155 3.39 -20.50 22.77
N LYS A 156 3.12 -19.23 22.52
CA LYS A 156 4.08 -18.15 22.76
C LYS A 156 3.83 -17.52 24.14
N PRO A 157 4.89 -17.22 24.91
CA PRO A 157 4.75 -16.47 26.15
C PRO A 157 4.17 -15.08 25.87
N ILE A 158 3.16 -14.67 26.63
CA ILE A 158 2.53 -13.34 26.48
C ILE A 158 3.55 -12.19 26.65
N GLY A 159 4.58 -12.39 27.47
CA GLY A 159 5.67 -11.42 27.64
C GLY A 159 6.45 -11.14 26.35
N LYS A 160 6.56 -12.11 25.43
CA LYS A 160 7.16 -11.86 24.11
C LYS A 160 6.29 -10.92 23.27
N ILE A 161 4.97 -11.11 23.30
CA ILE A 161 4.03 -10.25 22.58
C ILE A 161 4.06 -8.83 23.15
N ALA A 162 4.03 -8.68 24.47
CA ALA A 162 4.16 -7.38 25.13
C ALA A 162 5.49 -6.69 24.79
N GLY A 163 6.59 -7.44 24.76
CA GLY A 163 7.89 -6.93 24.33
C GLY A 163 7.90 -6.43 22.89
N ARG A 164 7.19 -7.10 21.98
CA ARG A 164 7.03 -6.65 20.58
C ARG A 164 6.24 -5.34 20.49
N VAL A 165 5.16 -5.20 21.26
CA VAL A 165 4.41 -3.94 21.33
C VAL A 165 5.32 -2.80 21.79
N ALA A 166 6.10 -3.02 22.86
CA ALA A 166 7.03 -2.01 23.37
C ALA A 166 8.06 -1.59 22.30
N ARG A 167 8.62 -2.56 21.56
CA ARG A 167 9.57 -2.30 20.47
C ARG A 167 8.98 -1.43 19.36
N LEU A 168 7.76 -1.73 18.90
CA LEU A 168 7.07 -0.96 17.86
C LEU A 168 6.73 0.46 18.31
N VAL A 169 6.36 0.62 19.58
CA VAL A 169 6.16 1.95 20.19
C VAL A 169 7.47 2.73 20.22
N ASN A 170 8.56 2.09 20.63
CA ASN A 170 9.88 2.70 20.79
C ASN A 170 10.74 2.81 19.51
N ARG A 171 10.22 2.41 18.34
CA ARG A 171 10.96 2.39 17.05
C ARG A 171 12.24 1.54 17.10
N GLU A 172 12.25 0.49 17.90
CA GLU A 172 13.40 -0.42 17.98
C GLU A 172 13.52 -1.28 16.72
N ASP A 173 12.43 -1.48 15.99
CA ASP A 173 12.36 -2.19 14.71
C ASP A 173 13.06 -1.43 13.56
N GLU A 174 13.04 -0.09 13.58
CA GLU A 174 13.73 0.75 12.61
C GLU A 174 15.26 0.61 12.72
N LYS A 175 15.77 0.52 13.95
CA LYS A 175 17.21 0.37 14.25
C LYS A 175 17.77 -1.02 13.89
N GLU A 176 16.91 -2.03 13.78
CA GLU A 176 17.26 -3.37 13.32
C GLU A 176 17.24 -3.49 11.79
N ARG A 177 16.38 -2.72 11.10
CA ARG A 177 16.35 -2.63 9.62
C ARG A 177 17.65 -2.04 9.05
N ASP A 178 18.21 -1.01 9.69
CA ASP A 178 19.50 -0.43 9.30
C ASP A 178 20.69 -1.39 9.46
N LYS A 179 20.51 -2.51 10.17
CA LYS A 179 21.52 -3.57 10.35
C LYS A 179 21.35 -4.75 9.39
N GLY A 180 20.46 -4.64 8.39
CA GLY A 180 20.31 -5.64 7.33
C GLY A 180 19.53 -6.90 7.72
N PHE A 181 18.76 -6.87 8.82
CA PHE A 181 17.88 -7.99 9.17
C PHE A 181 16.56 -7.90 8.39
N CYS A 182 16.59 -8.32 7.12
CA CYS A 182 15.38 -8.60 6.35
C CYS A 182 14.80 -9.96 6.79
N GLY A 183 14.06 -9.97 7.90
CA GLY A 183 13.08 -11.04 8.11
C GLY A 183 12.07 -11.00 6.96
N GLU A 184 11.70 -12.15 6.40
CA GLU A 184 10.70 -12.26 5.34
C GLU A 184 9.39 -11.59 5.80
N GLY A 185 9.11 -10.38 5.30
CA GLY A 185 7.87 -9.68 5.64
C GLY A 185 7.89 -8.15 5.56
N VAL A 186 9.05 -7.48 5.54
CA VAL A 186 9.08 -6.02 5.52
C VAL A 186 9.66 -5.50 4.21
N LYS A 187 8.77 -5.14 3.27
CA LYS A 187 9.10 -4.32 2.11
C LYS A 187 8.24 -3.06 2.14
N ASP A 188 8.92 -1.93 2.36
CA ASP A 188 8.55 -0.55 2.05
C ASP A 188 7.06 -0.24 1.89
N VAL A 189 6.36 -0.03 3.01
CA VAL A 189 5.26 0.96 3.10
C VAL A 189 5.19 1.41 4.56
N MET A 190 4.93 2.70 4.79
CA MET A 190 4.50 3.22 6.09
C MET A 190 3.47 2.29 6.75
N GLY A 191 3.90 1.66 7.85
CA GLY A 191 3.17 0.60 8.54
C GLY A 191 4.03 -0.65 8.64
N ALA A 192 4.97 -0.64 9.59
CA ALA A 192 5.77 -1.83 9.86
C ALA A 192 4.86 -2.93 10.39
N MET A 193 4.95 -4.11 9.77
CA MET A 193 4.22 -5.30 10.19
C MET A 193 5.22 -6.26 10.82
N ASP A 194 5.19 -6.38 12.14
CA ASP A 194 5.94 -7.43 12.83
C ASP A 194 5.13 -8.72 12.76
N ILE A 195 5.56 -9.61 11.86
CA ILE A 195 5.00 -10.93 11.66
C ILE A 195 5.84 -11.94 12.44
N GLU A 196 5.26 -12.65 13.41
CA GLU A 196 5.88 -13.86 13.98
C GLU A 196 5.18 -15.09 13.39
N VAL A 197 5.72 -15.61 12.29
CA VAL A 197 5.28 -16.86 11.65
C VAL A 197 5.90 -18.04 12.37
N LEU A 198 5.10 -19.04 12.72
CA LEU A 198 5.61 -20.39 12.95
C LEU A 198 5.60 -21.11 11.59
N GLU A 199 6.71 -21.04 10.86
CA GLU A 199 6.96 -22.00 9.79
C GLU A 199 7.29 -23.34 10.44
N ASN A 200 6.30 -24.22 10.50
CA ASN A 200 6.44 -25.68 10.46
C ASN A 200 5.05 -26.31 10.54
N VAL A 201 4.31 -26.26 9.44
CA VAL A 201 3.24 -27.23 9.16
C VAL A 201 3.84 -28.26 8.21
N GLN A 202 4.73 -29.11 8.72
CA GLN A 202 4.98 -30.40 8.08
C GLN A 202 3.75 -31.27 8.38
N GLY A 203 3.19 -31.83 7.31
CA GLY A 203 1.86 -32.45 7.29
C GLY A 203 1.66 -33.61 8.25
N VAL A 204 0.39 -33.80 8.60
CA VAL A 204 -0.17 -35.12 8.88
C VAL A 204 -1.52 -35.15 8.17
N VAL A 205 -1.52 -35.76 6.98
CA VAL A 205 -2.72 -36.33 6.38
C VAL A 205 -2.69 -37.78 6.86
N GLU A 206 -3.67 -38.18 7.67
CA GLU A 206 -4.08 -39.60 7.74
C GLU A 206 -4.96 -39.91 6.52
#